data_AF-A0A9W4R6A3-F1
#
_entry.id   AF-A0A9W4R6A3-F1
#
_cell.length_a   1.000
_cell.length_b   1.000
_cell.length_c   1.000
_cell.angle_alpha   90.00
_cell.angle_beta   90.00
_cell.angle_gamma   90.00
#
_symmetry.space_group_name_H-M   'P 1'
#
loop_
_entity.id
_entity.type
_entity.pdbx_description
1 polymer ?
#
loop_
_entity_poly.entity_id
_entity_poly.type
_entity_poly.pdbx_seq_one_letter_code
_entity_poly.pdbx_strand_id
1 'polypeptide(L)'
;MILPKIREVDALLQSDLSIRERIREIHPELAFWSMNGETPLNFPKKTAEGLAERTRLLVSQGVHETVAGDRPPRGAAADDLLDALAALVVARHIAAGRGRPFPDPPGRDSHGLPIAIWTYRPAPESNQDIVMSARPVSRPMIEEAAGRIAGHARVTPVMRLGTGAFGSAADVSLKLECLQHAGSFKTRGAFNNLLSLPVPAAGVSAASGGNHGAAVAYAAMKRGVKATIFVPEISPAAKIEAIKRFGAEVVVGGAQYDDAQAACDRFVTDTGALKIHPFAALETIAGQGTLGREWDSQEPDLDTVLVAVGGGGLISGIASWFAGSKVRVVGVEPEGSRALQAALDANGPVEVKVASVAADSLGARNVGQLVYDVTKDSVDHVALVPDAAITEAQAVLWRDFRLAVEPGGAAALGALLCGAYKPAKGERLGVLVCGANVDLAKLAAIVG
;
A
#
# COMPACT_ATOMS: atom_id res chain seq x y z
N MET A 1 -3.06 -45.45 -25.36
CA MET A 1 -3.49 -45.66 -23.96
C MET A 1 -4.74 -44.85 -23.58
N ILE A 2 -4.99 -43.68 -24.19
CA ILE A 2 -6.14 -42.83 -23.82
C ILE A 2 -7.48 -43.20 -24.51
N LEU A 3 -7.44 -43.72 -25.74
CA LEU A 3 -8.64 -44.03 -26.53
C LEU A 3 -9.64 -44.97 -25.85
N PRO A 4 -9.24 -46.03 -25.13
CA PRO A 4 -10.18 -46.86 -24.37
C PRO A 4 -10.93 -46.11 -23.27
N LYS A 5 -10.25 -45.18 -22.56
CA LYS A 5 -10.87 -44.35 -21.51
C LYS A 5 -11.84 -43.31 -22.08
N ILE A 6 -11.49 -42.73 -23.24
CA ILE A 6 -12.39 -41.82 -23.94
C ILE A 6 -13.68 -42.57 -24.32
N ARG A 7 -13.57 -43.78 -24.88
CA ARG A 7 -14.73 -44.62 -25.20
C ARG A 7 -15.59 -44.98 -23.99
N GLU A 8 -14.97 -45.21 -22.84
CA GLU A 8 -15.68 -45.47 -21.58
C GLU A 8 -16.49 -44.25 -21.12
N VAL A 9 -15.89 -43.06 -21.16
CA VAL A 9 -16.58 -41.80 -20.84
C VAL A 9 -17.68 -41.51 -21.86
N ASP A 10 -17.43 -41.71 -23.15
CA ASP A 10 -18.43 -41.52 -24.20
C ASP A 10 -19.63 -42.47 -24.02
N ALA A 11 -19.39 -43.74 -23.70
CA ALA A 11 -20.45 -44.71 -23.40
C ALA A 11 -21.27 -44.30 -22.16
N LEU A 12 -20.61 -43.77 -21.13
CA LEU A 12 -21.28 -43.23 -19.94
C LEU A 12 -22.15 -42.01 -20.28
N LEU A 13 -21.61 -41.06 -21.04
CA LEU A 13 -22.34 -39.87 -21.48
C LEU A 13 -23.51 -40.25 -22.40
N GLN A 14 -23.37 -41.28 -23.23
CA GLN A 14 -24.45 -41.75 -24.09
C GLN A 14 -25.58 -42.40 -23.30
N SER A 15 -25.26 -43.19 -22.27
CA SER A 15 -26.23 -43.97 -21.48
C SER A 15 -26.97 -43.19 -20.40
N ASP A 16 -26.41 -42.10 -19.87
CA ASP A 16 -27.05 -41.26 -18.85
C ASP A 16 -27.10 -39.77 -19.27
N LEU A 17 -28.30 -39.32 -19.65
CA LEU A 17 -28.56 -37.94 -20.05
C LEU A 17 -28.31 -36.93 -18.91
N SER A 18 -28.48 -37.33 -17.65
CA SER A 18 -28.29 -36.43 -16.49
C SER A 18 -26.83 -36.09 -16.23
N ILE A 19 -25.91 -36.94 -16.68
CA ILE A 19 -24.47 -36.75 -16.55
C ILE A 19 -23.94 -35.82 -17.64
N ARG A 20 -24.59 -35.76 -18.81
CA ARG A 20 -24.22 -34.88 -19.94
C ARG A 20 -24.15 -33.41 -19.57
N GLU A 21 -24.93 -32.97 -18.59
CA GLU A 21 -24.94 -31.57 -18.15
C GLU A 21 -23.86 -31.25 -17.12
N ARG A 22 -23.24 -32.28 -16.51
CA ARG A 22 -22.30 -32.15 -15.38
C ARG A 22 -20.86 -32.43 -15.76
N ILE A 23 -20.61 -33.18 -16.83
CA ILE A 23 -19.27 -33.44 -17.34
C ILE A 23 -18.94 -32.44 -18.46
N ARG A 24 -17.73 -31.90 -18.39
CA ARG A 24 -17.18 -30.91 -19.32
C ARG A 24 -15.75 -31.29 -19.63
N GLU A 25 -15.40 -31.37 -20.91
CA GLU A 25 -14.01 -31.54 -21.34
C GLU A 25 -13.25 -30.24 -21.09
N ILE A 26 -12.01 -30.33 -20.63
CA ILE A 26 -11.16 -29.18 -20.33
C ILE A 26 -9.75 -29.43 -20.90
N HIS A 27 -9.00 -28.35 -21.11
CA HIS A 27 -7.59 -28.44 -21.46
C HIS A 27 -6.77 -27.52 -20.54
N PRO A 28 -5.77 -28.03 -19.79
CA PRO A 28 -5.01 -27.24 -18.83
C PRO A 28 -4.36 -25.98 -19.43
N GLU A 29 -3.78 -26.08 -20.63
CA GLU A 29 -3.20 -24.90 -21.29
C GLU A 29 -4.24 -23.84 -21.65
N LEU A 30 -5.48 -24.24 -21.98
CA LEU A 30 -6.57 -23.28 -22.22
C LEU A 30 -7.02 -22.64 -20.90
N ALA A 31 -7.03 -23.40 -19.80
CA ALA A 31 -7.31 -22.89 -18.47
C ALA A 31 -6.27 -21.84 -18.06
N PHE A 32 -4.98 -22.14 -18.19
CA PHE A 32 -3.91 -21.20 -17.88
C PHE A 32 -3.91 -19.97 -18.80
N TRP A 33 -4.21 -20.15 -20.08
CA TRP A 33 -4.41 -19.03 -21.01
C TRP A 33 -5.54 -18.10 -20.55
N SER A 34 -6.68 -18.65 -20.10
CA SER A 34 -7.78 -17.85 -19.54
C SER A 34 -7.40 -17.17 -18.22
N MET A 35 -6.65 -17.83 -17.34
CA MET A 35 -6.12 -17.24 -16.09
C MET A 35 -5.13 -16.11 -16.38
N ASN A 36 -4.39 -16.22 -17.48
CA ASN A 36 -3.42 -15.25 -17.94
C ASN A 36 -4.06 -14.18 -18.85
N GLY A 37 -5.34 -13.86 -18.65
CA GLY A 37 -6.02 -12.77 -19.37
C GLY A 37 -6.16 -13.01 -20.87
N GLU A 38 -6.32 -14.26 -21.30
CA GLU A 38 -6.40 -14.63 -22.72
C GLU A 38 -5.08 -14.36 -23.50
N THR A 39 -3.94 -14.40 -22.80
CA THR A 39 -2.59 -14.26 -23.37
C THR A 39 -1.76 -15.56 -23.25
N PRO A 40 -0.93 -15.94 -24.25
CA PRO A 40 -0.06 -17.11 -24.16
C PRO A 40 0.92 -17.03 -22.99
N LEU A 41 1.26 -18.18 -22.41
CA LEU A 41 2.28 -18.28 -21.36
C LEU A 41 3.68 -18.13 -21.96
N ASN A 42 4.59 -17.55 -21.18
CA ASN A 42 5.94 -17.22 -21.66
C ASN A 42 6.89 -18.41 -21.62
N PHE A 43 6.65 -19.36 -20.71
CA PHE A 43 7.57 -20.47 -20.45
C PHE A 43 6.92 -21.85 -20.64
N PRO A 44 7.67 -22.84 -21.20
CA PRO A 44 7.17 -24.20 -21.34
C PRO A 44 6.88 -24.85 -19.98
N LYS A 45 5.79 -25.63 -19.88
CA LYS A 45 5.34 -26.22 -18.61
C LYS A 45 6.32 -27.15 -17.89
N LYS A 46 7.36 -27.60 -18.58
CA LYS A 46 8.39 -28.51 -18.04
C LYS A 46 9.63 -27.79 -17.50
N THR A 47 9.73 -26.47 -17.64
CA THR A 47 10.83 -25.69 -17.05
C THR A 47 10.47 -25.18 -15.66
N ALA A 48 11.47 -24.87 -14.84
CA ALA A 48 11.25 -24.31 -13.51
C ALA A 48 10.47 -22.98 -13.59
N GLU A 49 10.79 -22.15 -14.58
CA GLU A 49 10.11 -20.88 -14.86
C GLU A 49 8.65 -21.10 -15.26
N GLY A 50 8.36 -22.11 -16.10
CA GLY A 50 7.00 -22.43 -16.52
C GLY A 50 6.14 -23.04 -15.43
N LEU A 51 6.73 -23.81 -14.51
CA LEU A 51 6.06 -24.29 -13.30
C LEU A 51 5.77 -23.13 -12.33
N ALA A 52 6.72 -22.20 -12.15
CA ALA A 52 6.55 -21.02 -11.31
C ALA A 52 5.49 -20.06 -11.86
N GLU A 53 5.47 -19.83 -13.19
CA GLU A 53 4.45 -19.03 -13.88
C GLU A 53 3.04 -19.60 -13.65
N ARG A 54 2.85 -20.92 -13.82
CA ARG A 54 1.58 -21.61 -13.58
C ARG A 54 1.17 -21.60 -12.11
N THR A 55 2.11 -21.78 -11.19
CA THR A 55 1.86 -21.69 -9.75
C THR A 55 1.33 -20.32 -9.36
N ARG A 56 1.96 -19.24 -9.86
CA ARG A 56 1.51 -17.86 -9.61
C ARG A 56 0.09 -17.61 -10.11
N LEU A 57 -0.24 -18.12 -11.30
CA LEU A 57 -1.59 -18.00 -11.87
C LEU A 57 -2.62 -18.75 -11.01
N LEU A 58 -2.31 -19.95 -10.50
CA LEU A 58 -3.23 -20.67 -9.61
C LEU A 58 -3.46 -19.91 -8.29
N VAL A 59 -2.40 -19.34 -7.72
CA VAL A 59 -2.48 -18.54 -6.49
C VAL A 59 -3.33 -17.29 -6.70
N SER A 60 -3.21 -16.61 -7.84
CA SER A 60 -4.05 -15.45 -8.16
C SER A 60 -5.54 -15.81 -8.30
N GLN A 61 -5.86 -17.06 -8.62
CA GLN A 61 -7.23 -17.59 -8.65
C GLN A 61 -7.71 -18.15 -7.30
N GLY A 62 -6.97 -17.90 -6.21
CA GLY A 62 -7.34 -18.30 -4.85
C GLY A 62 -7.02 -19.76 -4.50
N VAL A 63 -6.12 -20.43 -5.24
CA VAL A 63 -5.51 -21.68 -4.78
C VAL A 63 -4.43 -21.34 -3.75
N HIS A 64 -4.50 -21.95 -2.56
CA HIS A 64 -3.53 -21.65 -1.52
C HIS A 64 -2.10 -22.04 -1.95
N GLU A 65 -1.11 -21.19 -1.65
CA GLU A 65 0.28 -21.37 -2.10
C GLU A 65 0.88 -22.71 -1.66
N THR A 66 0.56 -23.16 -0.44
CA THR A 66 1.03 -24.46 0.06
C THR A 66 0.49 -25.65 -0.71
N VAL A 67 -0.67 -25.52 -1.36
CA VAL A 67 -1.30 -26.57 -2.18
C VAL A 67 -0.74 -26.53 -3.61
N ALA A 68 -0.55 -25.32 -4.15
CA ALA A 68 0.02 -25.15 -5.49
C ALA A 68 1.51 -25.54 -5.54
N GLY A 69 2.24 -25.37 -4.45
CA GLY A 69 3.65 -25.76 -4.30
C GLY A 69 3.89 -27.13 -3.67
N ASP A 70 2.85 -27.94 -3.45
CA ASP A 70 3.00 -29.27 -2.82
C ASP A 70 3.64 -30.29 -3.77
N ARG A 71 4.12 -31.40 -3.20
CA ARG A 71 4.62 -32.52 -4.01
C ARG A 71 3.44 -33.27 -4.65
N PRO A 72 3.53 -33.62 -5.95
CA PRO A 72 2.48 -34.38 -6.61
C PRO A 72 2.32 -35.78 -5.96
N PRO A 73 1.13 -36.38 -6.03
CA PRO A 73 0.91 -37.75 -5.58
C PRO A 73 1.87 -38.76 -6.21
N ARG A 74 2.14 -39.86 -5.50
CA ARG A 74 3.07 -40.89 -5.98
C ARG A 74 2.66 -41.41 -7.36
N GLY A 75 3.53 -41.23 -8.34
CA GLY A 75 3.30 -41.65 -9.73
C GLY A 75 2.85 -40.52 -10.69
N ALA A 76 2.68 -39.29 -10.19
CA ALA A 76 2.39 -38.10 -10.99
C ALA A 76 3.61 -37.16 -11.09
N ALA A 77 3.74 -36.47 -12.21
CA ALA A 77 4.72 -35.41 -12.42
C ALA A 77 4.29 -34.09 -11.75
N ALA A 78 5.22 -33.14 -11.61
CA ALA A 78 4.93 -31.86 -10.97
C ALA A 78 3.90 -31.03 -11.74
N ASP A 79 3.91 -31.10 -13.08
CA ASP A 79 2.94 -30.43 -13.93
C ASP A 79 1.54 -31.08 -13.86
N ASP A 80 1.44 -32.37 -13.55
CA ASP A 80 0.14 -33.05 -13.39
C ASP A 80 -0.68 -32.48 -12.22
N LEU A 81 -0.02 -32.09 -11.12
CA LEU A 81 -0.70 -31.42 -9.99
C LEU A 81 -1.24 -30.06 -10.41
N LEU A 82 -0.45 -29.27 -11.15
CA LEU A 82 -0.86 -27.95 -11.63
C LEU A 82 -2.00 -28.06 -12.65
N ASP A 83 -1.95 -29.05 -13.54
CA ASP A 83 -3.01 -29.34 -14.52
C ASP A 83 -4.32 -29.73 -13.81
N ALA A 84 -4.26 -30.51 -12.73
CA ALA A 84 -5.42 -30.85 -11.90
C ALA A 84 -5.99 -29.64 -11.13
N LEU A 85 -5.14 -28.76 -10.62
CA LEU A 85 -5.58 -27.52 -9.97
C LEU A 85 -6.18 -26.54 -10.96
N ALA A 86 -5.66 -26.47 -12.18
CA ALA A 86 -6.25 -25.68 -13.27
C ALA A 86 -7.66 -26.18 -13.61
N ALA A 87 -7.85 -27.50 -13.65
CA ALA A 87 -9.16 -28.12 -13.80
C ALA A 87 -10.15 -27.70 -12.71
N LEU A 88 -9.69 -27.69 -11.45
CA LEU A 88 -10.50 -27.27 -10.31
C LEU A 88 -10.95 -25.81 -10.42
N VAL A 89 -10.06 -24.91 -10.83
CA VAL A 89 -10.39 -23.49 -11.03
C VAL A 89 -11.47 -23.34 -12.11
N VAL A 90 -11.29 -23.96 -13.27
CA VAL A 90 -12.29 -23.93 -14.36
C VAL A 90 -13.63 -24.49 -13.88
N ALA A 91 -13.63 -25.61 -13.16
CA ALA A 91 -14.85 -26.22 -12.62
C ALA A 91 -15.59 -25.28 -11.66
N ARG A 92 -14.89 -24.56 -10.79
CA ARG A 92 -15.47 -23.54 -9.90
C ARG A 92 -16.15 -22.42 -10.68
N HIS A 93 -15.52 -21.94 -11.75
CA HIS A 93 -16.09 -20.88 -12.59
C HIS A 93 -17.30 -21.34 -13.41
N ILE A 94 -17.27 -22.56 -13.93
CA ILE A 94 -18.43 -23.16 -14.61
C ILE A 94 -19.60 -23.30 -13.63
N ALA A 95 -19.34 -23.81 -12.42
CA ALA A 95 -20.36 -23.91 -11.37
C ALA A 95 -20.95 -22.55 -10.96
N ALA A 96 -20.16 -21.48 -11.09
CA ALA A 96 -20.60 -20.10 -10.87
C ALA A 96 -21.27 -19.45 -12.09
N GLY A 97 -21.61 -20.21 -13.13
CA GLY A 97 -22.31 -19.72 -14.33
C GLY A 97 -21.43 -18.96 -15.33
N ARG A 98 -20.10 -19.00 -15.19
CA ARG A 98 -19.15 -18.28 -16.07
C ARG A 98 -18.50 -19.15 -17.15
N GLY A 99 -18.97 -20.38 -17.35
CA GLY A 99 -18.40 -21.31 -18.32
C GLY A 99 -18.43 -20.77 -19.76
N ARG A 100 -17.34 -21.00 -20.51
CA ARG A 100 -17.19 -20.65 -21.93
C ARG A 100 -16.67 -21.87 -22.71
N PRO A 101 -17.40 -22.36 -23.72
CA PRO A 101 -16.93 -23.44 -24.58
C PRO A 101 -16.02 -22.92 -25.71
N PHE A 102 -15.19 -23.80 -26.25
CA PHE A 102 -14.42 -23.59 -27.47
C PHE A 102 -14.60 -24.82 -28.39
N PRO A 103 -15.22 -24.66 -29.58
CA PRO A 103 -15.85 -23.44 -30.11
C PRO A 103 -17.11 -23.01 -29.32
N ASP A 104 -17.50 -21.73 -29.47
CA ASP A 104 -18.73 -21.15 -28.91
C ASP A 104 -19.62 -20.67 -30.09
N PRO A 105 -20.78 -21.30 -30.38
CA PRO A 105 -21.38 -22.42 -29.63
C PRO A 105 -20.65 -23.76 -29.84
N PRO A 106 -20.77 -24.72 -28.90
CA PRO A 106 -20.22 -26.06 -29.05
C PRO A 106 -20.68 -26.76 -30.33
N GLY A 107 -19.78 -27.52 -30.96
CA GLY A 107 -20.18 -28.49 -31.97
C GLY A 107 -21.00 -29.63 -31.37
N ARG A 108 -21.55 -30.51 -32.20
CA ARG A 108 -22.22 -31.74 -31.74
C ARG A 108 -21.75 -32.95 -32.54
N ASP A 109 -21.60 -34.09 -31.87
CA ASP A 109 -21.33 -35.37 -32.52
C ASP A 109 -22.60 -35.99 -33.13
N SER A 110 -22.47 -37.18 -33.73
CA SER A 110 -23.60 -37.93 -34.31
C SER A 110 -24.64 -38.40 -33.29
N HIS A 111 -24.34 -38.30 -31.99
CA HIS A 111 -25.22 -38.66 -30.88
C HIS A 111 -25.77 -37.43 -30.13
N GLY A 112 -25.48 -36.23 -30.64
CA GLY A 112 -25.91 -34.96 -30.09
C GLY A 112 -25.11 -34.48 -28.86
N LEU A 113 -24.00 -35.12 -28.50
CA LEU A 113 -23.13 -34.70 -27.41
C LEU A 113 -22.38 -33.41 -27.78
N PRO A 114 -22.28 -32.42 -26.89
CA PRO A 114 -21.53 -31.20 -27.16
C PRO A 114 -20.04 -31.50 -27.26
N ILE A 115 -19.44 -31.19 -28.41
CA ILE A 115 -17.99 -31.23 -28.62
C ILE A 115 -17.46 -29.82 -28.40
N ALA A 116 -16.87 -29.60 -27.22
CA ALA A 116 -16.16 -28.37 -26.91
C ALA A 116 -15.19 -28.58 -25.74
N ILE A 117 -14.08 -27.87 -25.78
CA ILE A 117 -13.20 -27.70 -24.63
C ILE A 117 -13.71 -26.50 -23.83
N TRP A 118 -13.96 -26.70 -22.55
CA TRP A 118 -14.51 -25.69 -21.67
C TRP A 118 -13.41 -24.98 -20.89
N THR A 119 -13.58 -23.66 -20.78
CA THR A 119 -12.91 -22.78 -19.84
C THR A 119 -13.98 -21.84 -19.27
N TYR A 120 -13.62 -20.63 -18.85
CA TYR A 120 -14.55 -19.63 -18.35
C TYR A 120 -14.29 -18.27 -18.99
N ARG A 121 -15.32 -17.42 -19.01
CA ARG A 121 -15.12 -15.98 -19.21
C ARG A 121 -14.48 -15.45 -17.93
N PRO A 122 -13.29 -14.84 -18.00
CA PRO A 122 -12.82 -14.00 -16.90
C PRO A 122 -13.96 -13.07 -16.51
N ALA A 123 -14.16 -12.81 -15.22
CA ALA A 123 -15.13 -11.80 -14.84
C ALA A 123 -14.78 -10.53 -15.64
N PRO A 124 -15.75 -9.86 -16.31
CA PRO A 124 -15.46 -8.52 -16.79
C PRO A 124 -14.98 -7.77 -15.57
N GLU A 125 -13.74 -7.26 -15.64
CA GLU A 125 -13.19 -6.40 -14.60
C GLU A 125 -14.29 -5.41 -14.27
N SER A 126 -14.74 -5.41 -13.02
CA SER A 126 -15.74 -4.44 -12.61
C SER A 126 -15.18 -3.06 -12.96
N ASN A 127 -16.02 -2.07 -13.24
CA ASN A 127 -15.53 -0.71 -13.42
C ASN A 127 -14.73 -0.23 -12.18
N GLN A 128 -14.85 -0.93 -11.04
CA GLN A 128 -13.98 -0.80 -9.87
C GLN A 128 -12.61 -1.47 -10.02
N ASP A 129 -12.51 -2.65 -10.63
CA ASP A 129 -11.23 -3.33 -10.90
C ASP A 129 -10.39 -2.60 -11.97
N ILE A 130 -11.03 -2.00 -12.98
CA ILE A 130 -10.34 -1.12 -13.97
C ILE A 130 -9.80 0.14 -13.27
N VAL A 131 -10.54 0.69 -12.30
CA VAL A 131 -10.08 1.83 -11.49
C VAL A 131 -9.01 1.40 -10.47
N MET A 132 -8.99 0.13 -10.03
CA MET A 132 -7.93 -0.42 -9.17
C MET A 132 -6.67 -0.85 -9.95
N SER A 133 -6.79 -1.24 -11.22
CA SER A 133 -5.68 -1.55 -12.13
C SER A 133 -5.10 -0.30 -12.80
N ALA A 134 -5.87 0.80 -12.89
CA ALA A 134 -5.40 2.12 -13.31
C ALA A 134 -4.78 2.96 -12.19
N ARG A 135 -4.94 2.56 -10.92
CA ARG A 135 -4.35 3.27 -9.78
C ARG A 135 -2.88 2.90 -9.64
N PRO A 136 -1.96 3.88 -9.55
CA PRO A 136 -0.53 3.60 -9.44
C PRO A 136 -0.15 2.69 -8.25
N VAL A 137 -0.93 2.72 -7.17
CA VAL A 137 -0.74 1.86 -6.00
C VAL A 137 -2.06 1.18 -5.62
N SER A 138 -2.05 -0.15 -5.64
CA SER A 138 -3.25 -0.99 -5.41
C SER A 138 -3.23 -1.67 -4.03
N ARG A 139 -4.40 -2.18 -3.59
CA ARG A 139 -4.51 -2.97 -2.34
C ARG A 139 -3.57 -4.20 -2.33
N PRO A 140 -3.45 -5.00 -3.41
CA PRO A 140 -2.48 -6.09 -3.45
C PRO A 140 -1.03 -5.65 -3.18
N MET A 141 -0.58 -4.53 -3.75
CA MET A 141 0.77 -4.00 -3.47
C MET A 141 0.96 -3.65 -1.99
N ILE A 142 -0.09 -3.15 -1.34
CA ILE A 142 -0.10 -2.83 0.10
C ILE A 142 -0.09 -4.11 0.94
N GLU A 143 -0.84 -5.14 0.57
CA GLU A 143 -0.80 -6.47 1.22
C GLU A 143 0.60 -7.08 1.16
N GLU A 144 1.23 -7.07 -0.03
CA GLU A 144 2.61 -7.53 -0.18
C GLU A 144 3.58 -6.72 0.67
N ALA A 145 3.44 -5.39 0.69
CA ALA A 145 4.24 -4.51 1.53
C ALA A 145 4.05 -4.84 3.02
N ALA A 146 2.82 -5.14 3.46
CA ALA A 146 2.53 -5.53 4.83
C ALA A 146 3.22 -6.86 5.19
N GLY A 147 3.21 -7.84 4.27
CA GLY A 147 3.95 -9.08 4.41
C GLY A 147 5.46 -8.86 4.53
N ARG A 148 6.04 -7.99 3.68
CA ARG A 148 7.48 -7.65 3.72
C ARG A 148 7.88 -6.99 5.04
N ILE A 149 7.13 -5.99 5.51
CA ILE A 149 7.52 -5.21 6.69
C ILE A 149 7.11 -5.84 8.03
N ALA A 150 6.39 -6.97 8.01
CA ALA A 150 6.00 -7.69 9.22
C ALA A 150 7.24 -8.04 10.06
N GLY A 151 7.20 -7.72 11.35
CA GLY A 151 8.34 -7.89 12.26
C GLY A 151 9.43 -6.81 12.16
N HIS A 152 9.36 -5.92 11.17
CA HIS A 152 10.26 -4.78 11.02
C HIS A 152 9.61 -3.45 11.44
N ALA A 153 8.32 -3.28 11.16
CA ALA A 153 7.50 -2.19 11.67
C ALA A 153 6.66 -2.65 12.88
N ARG A 154 6.39 -1.74 13.81
CA ARG A 154 5.44 -1.97 14.90
C ARG A 154 4.02 -1.96 14.35
N VAL A 155 3.20 -2.88 14.86
CA VAL A 155 1.74 -2.69 14.86
C VAL A 155 1.43 -1.67 15.94
N THR A 156 1.12 -0.44 15.53
CA THR A 156 0.91 0.66 16.47
C THR A 156 -0.49 0.61 17.07
N PRO A 157 -0.67 1.05 18.32
CA PRO A 157 -1.96 0.97 18.98
C PRO A 157 -2.97 1.96 18.40
N VAL A 158 -4.24 1.59 18.53
CA VAL A 158 -5.38 2.51 18.42
C VAL A 158 -5.88 2.82 19.83
N MET A 159 -5.99 4.11 20.15
CA MET A 159 -6.56 4.58 21.40
C MET A 159 -8.00 5.03 21.16
N ARG A 160 -8.97 4.26 21.62
CA ARG A 160 -10.40 4.57 21.51
C ARG A 160 -10.78 5.54 22.64
N LEU A 161 -11.27 6.72 22.28
CA LEU A 161 -11.66 7.77 23.21
C LEU A 161 -13.17 7.81 23.45
N GLY A 162 -13.96 7.34 22.47
CA GLY A 162 -15.41 7.28 22.56
C GLY A 162 -16.09 8.59 22.15
N THR A 163 -17.42 8.59 22.23
CA THR A 163 -18.25 9.78 22.00
C THR A 163 -18.01 10.85 23.05
N GLY A 164 -17.94 12.12 22.64
CA GLY A 164 -17.72 13.26 23.52
C GLY A 164 -16.25 13.66 23.67
N ALA A 165 -15.32 12.84 23.16
CA ALA A 165 -13.90 13.17 23.13
C ALA A 165 -13.67 14.50 22.39
N PHE A 166 -12.89 15.39 23.00
CA PHE A 166 -12.63 16.74 22.48
C PHE A 166 -13.89 17.60 22.24
N GLY A 167 -15.00 17.29 22.91
CA GLY A 167 -16.28 17.95 22.67
C GLY A 167 -16.97 17.51 21.37
N SER A 168 -16.48 16.46 20.70
CA SER A 168 -17.03 15.93 19.45
C SER A 168 -18.25 15.05 19.68
N ALA A 169 -19.22 15.11 18.75
CA ALA A 169 -20.36 14.19 18.71
C ALA A 169 -20.04 12.85 18.00
N ALA A 170 -18.81 12.71 17.47
CA ALA A 170 -18.28 11.49 16.87
C ALA A 170 -17.79 10.51 17.94
N ASP A 171 -17.75 9.22 17.61
CA ASP A 171 -16.95 8.23 18.31
C ASP A 171 -15.49 8.31 17.82
N VAL A 172 -14.60 8.87 18.64
CA VAL A 172 -13.23 9.22 18.22
C VAL A 172 -12.24 8.14 18.64
N SER A 173 -11.33 7.80 17.73
CA SER A 173 -10.14 7.00 18.01
C SER A 173 -8.87 7.69 17.49
N LEU A 174 -7.74 7.48 18.16
CA LEU A 174 -6.42 7.95 17.73
C LEU A 174 -5.59 6.78 17.22
N LYS A 175 -5.01 6.90 16.03
CA LYS A 175 -4.00 5.96 15.52
C LYS A 175 -2.61 6.48 15.84
N LEU A 176 -1.88 5.79 16.72
CA LEU A 176 -0.66 6.30 17.35
C LEU A 176 0.61 5.90 16.61
N GLU A 177 0.70 6.34 15.36
CA GLU A 177 1.88 6.07 14.53
C GLU A 177 3.14 6.84 14.98
N CYS A 178 2.97 7.83 15.85
CA CYS A 178 4.04 8.45 16.63
C CYS A 178 4.84 7.46 17.50
N LEU A 179 4.25 6.30 17.84
CA LEU A 179 4.93 5.22 18.57
C LEU A 179 5.67 4.26 17.65
N GLN A 180 5.72 4.50 16.34
CA GLN A 180 6.51 3.70 15.41
C GLN A 180 8.02 3.84 15.70
N HIS A 181 8.80 2.85 15.24
CA HIS A 181 10.25 2.99 15.22
C HIS A 181 10.68 4.26 14.46
N ALA A 182 11.82 4.82 14.87
CA ALA A 182 12.29 6.14 14.42
C ALA A 182 11.27 7.29 14.61
N GLY A 183 10.22 7.09 15.41
CA GLY A 183 9.30 8.14 15.87
C GLY A 183 8.23 8.58 14.87
N SER A 184 8.04 7.87 13.73
CA SER A 184 6.99 8.22 12.76
C SER A 184 6.65 7.09 11.79
N PHE A 185 5.57 7.28 11.03
CA PHE A 185 5.12 6.38 9.98
C PHE A 185 6.18 6.04 8.91
N LYS A 186 7.16 6.93 8.70
CA LYS A 186 8.14 6.83 7.58
C LYS A 186 8.89 5.51 7.55
N THR A 187 9.03 4.85 8.70
CA THR A 187 9.65 3.53 8.83
C THR A 187 8.99 2.46 7.95
N ARG A 188 7.67 2.54 7.73
CA ARG A 188 6.96 1.55 6.91
C ARG A 188 7.43 1.59 5.45
N GLY A 189 7.41 2.78 4.83
CA GLY A 189 7.95 2.96 3.48
C GLY A 189 9.46 2.71 3.37
N ALA A 190 10.24 3.08 4.39
CA ALA A 190 11.68 2.82 4.39
C ALA A 190 11.98 1.32 4.35
N PHE A 191 11.35 0.51 5.21
CA PHE A 191 11.51 -0.94 5.15
C PHE A 191 10.98 -1.54 3.85
N ASN A 192 9.81 -1.09 3.37
CA ASN A 192 9.27 -1.66 2.13
C ASN A 192 10.25 -1.47 0.96
N ASN A 193 10.82 -0.27 0.78
CA ASN A 193 11.85 -0.05 -0.25
C ASN A 193 13.06 -0.98 -0.08
N LEU A 194 13.64 -1.05 1.13
CA LEU A 194 14.83 -1.87 1.39
C LEU A 194 14.59 -3.38 1.25
N LEU A 195 13.33 -3.82 1.32
CA LEU A 195 12.94 -5.22 1.26
C LEU A 195 12.37 -5.61 -0.12
N SER A 196 11.92 -4.65 -0.92
CA SER A 196 11.39 -4.90 -2.27
C SER A 196 12.41 -4.67 -3.37
N LEU A 197 13.45 -3.88 -3.13
CA LEU A 197 14.43 -3.48 -4.15
C LEU A 197 15.81 -4.09 -3.86
N PRO A 198 16.61 -4.40 -4.90
CA PRO A 198 18.00 -4.78 -4.72
C PRO A 198 18.79 -3.64 -4.08
N VAL A 199 19.53 -3.95 -3.01
CA VAL A 199 20.38 -2.97 -2.31
C VAL A 199 21.85 -3.16 -2.76
N PRO A 200 22.44 -2.17 -3.44
CA PRO A 200 23.83 -2.24 -3.90
C PRO A 200 24.84 -2.21 -2.74
N ALA A 201 26.10 -2.53 -3.02
CA ALA A 201 27.19 -2.47 -2.03
C ALA A 201 27.42 -1.05 -1.47
N ALA A 202 27.08 -0.02 -2.26
CA ALA A 202 27.07 1.38 -1.83
C ALA A 202 25.98 1.68 -0.79
N GLY A 203 25.00 0.78 -0.61
CA GLY A 203 23.93 0.91 0.35
C GLY A 203 22.78 1.79 -0.13
N VAL A 204 22.19 2.54 0.79
CA VAL A 204 21.02 3.39 0.56
C VAL A 204 21.34 4.86 0.83
N SER A 205 20.64 5.76 0.14
CA SER A 205 20.83 7.20 0.29
C SER A 205 19.50 7.96 0.34
N ALA A 206 19.46 9.05 1.11
CA ALA A 206 18.34 9.97 1.16
C ALA A 206 18.79 11.38 1.55
N ALA A 207 18.10 12.41 1.03
CA ALA A 207 18.23 13.78 1.50
C ALA A 207 17.08 14.11 2.45
N SER A 208 17.35 14.14 3.76
CA SER A 208 16.38 14.57 4.77
C SER A 208 17.02 14.66 6.15
N GLY A 209 17.01 15.85 6.74
CA GLY A 209 17.34 16.03 8.15
C GLY A 209 16.20 15.71 9.11
N GLY A 210 15.11 15.04 8.68
CA GLY A 210 13.91 14.83 9.49
C GLY A 210 13.51 13.36 9.62
N ASN A 211 12.19 13.13 9.75
CA ASN A 211 11.59 11.80 9.90
C ASN A 211 12.03 10.79 8.84
N HIS A 212 12.18 11.24 7.59
CA HIS A 212 12.58 10.36 6.50
C HIS A 212 14.02 9.87 6.65
N GLY A 213 14.96 10.78 6.94
CA GLY A 213 16.36 10.43 7.18
C GLY A 213 16.51 9.46 8.36
N ALA A 214 15.79 9.72 9.47
CA ALA A 214 15.78 8.85 10.64
C ALA A 214 15.20 7.45 10.34
N ALA A 215 14.13 7.36 9.55
CA ALA A 215 13.52 6.11 9.16
C ALA A 215 14.42 5.28 8.22
N VAL A 216 15.05 5.92 7.22
CA VAL A 216 15.99 5.24 6.31
C VAL A 216 17.21 4.74 7.08
N ALA A 217 17.79 5.57 7.95
CA ALA A 217 18.90 5.19 8.81
C ALA A 217 18.54 4.01 9.73
N TYR A 218 17.36 4.05 10.36
CA TYR A 218 16.87 2.96 11.21
C TYR A 218 16.67 1.65 10.43
N ALA A 219 16.03 1.71 9.26
CA ALA A 219 15.79 0.53 8.43
C ALA A 219 17.12 -0.08 7.94
N ALA A 220 18.06 0.77 7.53
CA ALA A 220 19.38 0.35 7.10
C ALA A 220 20.17 -0.34 8.22
N MET A 221 20.17 0.25 9.41
CA MET A 221 20.77 -0.34 10.61
C MET A 221 20.23 -1.75 10.91
N LYS A 222 18.90 -1.92 10.85
CA LYS A 222 18.25 -3.21 11.10
C LYS A 222 18.54 -4.25 10.03
N ARG A 223 18.85 -3.82 8.80
CA ARG A 223 19.21 -4.69 7.68
C ARG A 223 20.72 -4.91 7.54
N GLY A 224 21.55 -4.23 8.34
CA GLY A 224 23.01 -4.29 8.23
C GLY A 224 23.54 -3.71 6.93
N VAL A 225 22.84 -2.74 6.33
CA VAL A 225 23.25 -2.06 5.08
C VAL A 225 23.75 -0.65 5.38
N LYS A 226 24.65 -0.15 4.54
CA LYS A 226 25.16 1.23 4.65
C LYS A 226 24.04 2.22 4.35
N ALA A 227 23.99 3.32 5.10
CA ALA A 227 23.11 4.45 4.83
C ALA A 227 23.91 5.75 4.85
N THR A 228 23.77 6.54 3.78
CA THR A 228 24.34 7.88 3.68
C THR A 228 23.21 8.90 3.58
N ILE A 229 23.10 9.79 4.56
CA ILE A 229 22.00 10.75 4.68
C ILE A 229 22.52 12.17 4.49
N PHE A 230 21.97 12.87 3.51
CA PHE A 230 22.35 14.23 3.17
C PHE A 230 21.45 15.23 3.88
N VAL A 231 22.05 16.21 4.54
CA VAL A 231 21.35 17.24 5.31
C VAL A 231 21.99 18.62 5.06
N PRO A 232 21.21 19.71 4.97
CA PRO A 232 21.78 21.04 4.83
C PRO A 232 22.41 21.52 6.13
N GLU A 233 23.32 22.50 6.04
CA GLU A 233 24.05 23.08 7.18
C GLU A 233 23.12 23.68 8.25
N ILE A 234 21.96 24.17 7.84
CA ILE A 234 20.93 24.74 8.73
C ILE A 234 20.17 23.68 9.56
N SER A 235 20.46 22.38 9.36
CA SER A 235 19.74 21.30 10.06
C SER A 235 20.05 21.33 11.57
N PRO A 236 19.02 21.29 12.44
CA PRO A 236 19.24 21.25 13.88
C PRO A 236 20.10 20.07 14.33
N ALA A 237 21.06 20.30 15.22
CA ALA A 237 21.99 19.29 15.72
C ALA A 237 21.26 18.05 16.29
N ALA A 238 20.16 18.26 17.03
CA ALA A 238 19.35 17.17 17.58
C ALA A 238 18.82 16.21 16.49
N LYS A 239 18.47 16.73 15.31
CA LYS A 239 17.99 15.91 14.20
C LYS A 239 19.12 15.14 13.52
N ILE A 240 20.29 15.76 13.37
CA ILE A 240 21.51 15.10 12.87
C ILE A 240 21.90 13.93 13.78
N GLU A 241 21.93 14.17 15.10
CA GLU A 241 22.27 13.13 16.08
C GLU A 241 21.22 12.00 16.12
N ALA A 242 19.93 12.33 15.91
CA ALA A 242 18.87 11.34 15.80
C ALA A 242 19.01 10.41 14.57
N ILE A 243 19.72 10.84 13.53
CA ILE A 243 20.07 10.02 12.35
C ILE A 243 21.35 9.22 12.64
N LYS A 244 22.41 9.89 13.14
CA LYS A 244 23.69 9.24 13.47
C LYS A 244 23.58 8.14 14.51
N ARG A 245 22.66 8.24 15.47
CA ARG A 245 22.43 7.18 16.48
C ARG A 245 22.04 5.82 15.88
N PHE A 246 21.57 5.80 14.62
CA PHE A 246 21.28 4.58 13.88
C PHE A 246 22.46 4.12 13.01
N GLY A 247 23.65 4.71 13.15
CA GLY A 247 24.86 4.31 12.43
C GLY A 247 24.92 4.74 10.97
N ALA A 248 24.05 5.66 10.55
CA ALA A 248 24.15 6.25 9.22
C ALA A 248 25.30 7.27 9.13
N GLU A 249 25.97 7.30 8.00
CA GLU A 249 26.86 8.39 7.62
C GLU A 249 26.00 9.61 7.30
N VAL A 250 26.28 10.75 7.95
CA VAL A 250 25.56 12.00 7.69
C VAL A 250 26.48 12.96 6.97
N VAL A 251 26.13 13.29 5.73
CA VAL A 251 26.84 14.28 4.91
C VAL A 251 26.14 15.62 5.09
N VAL A 252 26.80 16.53 5.81
CA VAL A 252 26.32 17.90 6.01
C VAL A 252 26.89 18.77 4.89
N GLY A 253 26.03 19.46 4.15
CA GLY A 253 26.49 20.40 3.13
C GLY A 253 25.36 21.11 2.41
N GLY A 254 25.66 22.32 1.93
CA GLY A 254 24.68 23.18 1.28
C GLY A 254 23.88 24.02 2.26
N ALA A 255 23.44 25.20 1.80
CA ALA A 255 22.74 26.15 2.65
C ALA A 255 21.27 25.77 2.83
N GLN A 256 20.68 25.10 1.84
CA GLN A 256 19.25 24.77 1.80
C GLN A 256 19.00 23.31 1.45
N TYR A 257 17.75 22.85 1.63
CA TYR A 257 17.34 21.49 1.32
C TYR A 257 17.67 21.08 -0.13
N ASP A 258 17.47 21.99 -1.08
CA ASP A 258 17.69 21.73 -2.51
C ASP A 258 19.18 21.41 -2.81
N ASP A 259 20.12 22.02 -2.06
CA ASP A 259 21.56 21.72 -2.17
C ASP A 259 21.88 20.30 -1.66
N ALA A 260 21.31 19.93 -0.51
CA ALA A 260 21.48 18.60 0.07
C ALA A 260 20.85 17.51 -0.83
N GLN A 261 19.71 17.80 -1.45
CA GLN A 261 19.07 16.94 -2.45
C GLN A 261 19.98 16.75 -3.68
N ALA A 262 20.54 17.83 -4.22
CA ALA A 262 21.46 17.76 -5.35
C ALA A 262 22.74 16.97 -5.01
N ALA A 263 23.27 17.11 -3.79
CA ALA A 263 24.41 16.32 -3.33
C ALA A 263 24.09 14.83 -3.21
N CYS A 264 22.91 14.49 -2.66
CA CYS A 264 22.41 13.12 -2.62
C CYS A 264 22.29 12.52 -4.03
N ASP A 265 21.78 13.29 -4.99
CA ASP A 265 21.57 12.82 -6.37
C ASP A 265 22.88 12.57 -7.10
N ARG A 266 23.90 13.41 -6.88
CA ARG A 266 25.26 13.15 -7.37
C ARG A 266 25.84 11.88 -6.77
N PHE A 267 25.75 11.71 -5.44
CA PHE A 267 26.24 10.49 -4.78
C PHE A 267 25.58 9.22 -5.30
N VAL A 268 24.26 9.25 -5.53
CA VAL A 268 23.52 8.13 -6.13
C VAL A 268 24.01 7.83 -7.54
N THR A 269 24.24 8.87 -8.35
CA THR A 269 24.77 8.75 -9.72
C THR A 269 26.17 8.14 -9.74
N ASP A 270 27.05 8.59 -8.83
CA ASP A 270 28.46 8.21 -8.82
C ASP A 270 28.70 6.81 -8.22
N THR A 271 27.89 6.42 -7.23
CA THR A 271 28.10 5.17 -6.46
C THR A 271 27.10 4.07 -6.79
N GLY A 272 26.00 4.40 -7.45
CA GLY A 272 24.87 3.50 -7.66
C GLY A 272 24.07 3.20 -6.40
N ALA A 273 24.22 3.94 -5.30
CA ALA A 273 23.43 3.73 -4.08
C ALA A 273 21.91 3.81 -4.35
N LEU A 274 21.12 3.01 -3.65
CA LEU A 274 19.67 3.03 -3.78
C LEU A 274 19.09 4.31 -3.14
N LYS A 275 18.54 5.21 -3.96
CA LYS A 275 17.84 6.41 -3.49
C LYS A 275 16.47 6.05 -2.93
N ILE A 276 16.22 6.42 -1.66
CA ILE A 276 14.91 6.24 -1.04
C ILE A 276 14.14 7.55 -1.06
N HIS A 277 13.11 7.64 -1.90
CA HIS A 277 12.30 8.85 -2.03
C HIS A 277 11.35 9.05 -0.83
N PRO A 278 11.23 10.27 -0.28
CA PRO A 278 10.46 10.51 0.95
C PRO A 278 8.95 10.32 0.83
N PHE A 279 8.36 10.42 -0.36
CA PHE A 279 6.90 10.28 -0.52
C PHE A 279 6.45 9.78 -1.91
N ALA A 280 6.93 10.38 -3.00
CA ALA A 280 6.53 10.04 -4.37
C ALA A 280 7.34 8.86 -4.97
N ALA A 281 7.20 7.68 -4.39
CA ALA A 281 7.66 6.41 -4.98
C ALA A 281 6.68 5.29 -4.64
N LEU A 282 6.50 4.33 -5.56
CA LEU A 282 5.50 3.26 -5.42
C LEU A 282 5.73 2.43 -4.15
N GLU A 283 6.98 2.05 -3.91
CA GLU A 283 7.41 1.26 -2.75
C GLU A 283 7.21 2.06 -1.47
N THR A 284 7.50 3.36 -1.49
CA THR A 284 7.26 4.24 -0.34
C THR A 284 5.77 4.30 -0.03
N ILE A 285 4.92 4.59 -1.02
CA ILE A 285 3.46 4.72 -0.85
C ILE A 285 2.83 3.39 -0.41
N ALA A 286 3.19 2.27 -1.05
CA ALA A 286 2.71 0.95 -0.68
C ALA A 286 3.09 0.60 0.77
N GLY A 287 4.33 0.90 1.17
CA GLY A 287 4.77 0.74 2.55
C GLY A 287 3.96 1.62 3.52
N GLN A 288 3.71 2.89 3.20
CA GLN A 288 2.86 3.73 4.05
C GLN A 288 1.41 3.22 4.10
N GLY A 289 0.89 2.67 3.00
CA GLY A 289 -0.46 2.12 2.91
C GLY A 289 -0.72 0.94 3.85
N THR A 290 0.34 0.25 4.31
CA THR A 290 0.21 -0.78 5.35
C THR A 290 -0.39 -0.23 6.65
N LEU A 291 -0.26 1.09 6.89
CA LEU A 291 -0.95 1.75 8.00
C LEU A 291 -2.47 1.74 7.80
N GLY A 292 -2.96 2.00 6.59
CA GLY A 292 -4.39 1.91 6.26
C GLY A 292 -4.94 0.51 6.51
N ARG A 293 -4.22 -0.51 6.03
CA ARG A 293 -4.53 -1.93 6.28
C ARG A 293 -4.59 -2.28 7.76
N GLU A 294 -3.57 -1.86 8.51
CA GLU A 294 -3.50 -2.11 9.95
C GLU A 294 -4.64 -1.42 10.70
N TRP A 295 -4.97 -0.18 10.31
CA TRP A 295 -6.03 0.59 10.92
C TRP A 295 -7.41 -0.03 10.65
N ASP A 296 -7.68 -0.44 9.41
CA ASP A 296 -8.90 -1.14 9.01
C ASP A 296 -9.08 -2.46 9.79
N SER A 297 -7.99 -3.22 9.97
CA SER A 297 -8.04 -4.44 10.79
C SER A 297 -8.31 -4.19 12.28
N GLN A 298 -7.91 -3.03 12.81
CA GLN A 298 -8.10 -2.68 14.22
C GLN A 298 -9.44 -1.97 14.49
N GLU A 299 -9.98 -1.28 13.48
CA GLU A 299 -11.21 -0.49 13.50
C GLU A 299 -12.03 -0.70 12.21
N PRO A 300 -12.63 -1.89 12.00
CA PRO A 300 -13.29 -2.25 10.73
C PRO A 300 -14.54 -1.43 10.42
N ASP A 301 -15.05 -0.70 11.41
CA ASP A 301 -16.30 0.04 11.30
C ASP A 301 -16.11 1.55 11.02
N LEU A 302 -14.87 2.03 10.83
CA LEU A 302 -14.60 3.45 10.57
C LEU A 302 -15.49 4.03 9.47
N ASP A 303 -15.88 5.29 9.67
CA ASP A 303 -16.59 6.08 8.66
C ASP A 303 -15.64 7.09 8.00
N THR A 304 -14.70 7.65 8.77
CA THR A 304 -13.71 8.61 8.27
C THR A 304 -12.36 8.45 8.97
N VAL A 305 -11.27 8.71 8.23
CA VAL A 305 -9.94 8.92 8.79
C VAL A 305 -9.38 10.29 8.43
N LEU A 306 -8.81 11.00 9.41
CA LEU A 306 -8.08 12.26 9.24
C LEU A 306 -6.58 11.97 9.14
N VAL A 307 -5.96 12.42 8.05
CA VAL A 307 -4.56 12.14 7.74
C VAL A 307 -3.81 13.43 7.46
N ALA A 308 -2.76 13.71 8.22
CA ALA A 308 -1.89 14.86 7.96
C ALA A 308 -1.15 14.71 6.61
N VAL A 309 -1.07 15.79 5.85
CA VAL A 309 -0.52 15.80 4.49
C VAL A 309 0.64 16.80 4.39
N GLY A 310 1.76 16.31 3.87
CA GLY A 310 2.86 17.13 3.36
C GLY A 310 3.05 16.85 1.88
N GLY A 311 4.06 16.06 1.52
CA GLY A 311 4.22 15.57 0.15
C GLY A 311 3.22 14.49 -0.27
N GLY A 312 2.26 14.13 0.58
CA GLY A 312 1.13 13.24 0.25
C GLY A 312 1.38 11.72 0.20
N GLY A 313 2.61 11.23 0.30
CA GLY A 313 2.86 9.77 0.23
C GLY A 313 2.15 8.92 1.29
N LEU A 314 1.90 9.47 2.49
CA LEU A 314 1.14 8.79 3.54
C LEU A 314 -0.35 8.67 3.19
N ILE A 315 -0.98 9.79 2.85
CA ILE A 315 -2.40 9.81 2.49
C ILE A 315 -2.64 9.03 1.21
N SER A 316 -1.72 9.05 0.23
CA SER A 316 -1.79 8.19 -0.96
C SER A 316 -1.89 6.72 -0.57
N GLY A 317 -1.06 6.24 0.35
CA GLY A 317 -1.09 4.84 0.76
C GLY A 317 -2.38 4.47 1.50
N ILE A 318 -2.83 5.32 2.41
CA ILE A 318 -4.07 5.11 3.17
C ILE A 318 -5.29 5.17 2.24
N ALA A 319 -5.33 6.14 1.33
CA ALA A 319 -6.40 6.32 0.37
C ALA A 319 -6.45 5.18 -0.65
N SER A 320 -5.30 4.68 -1.12
CA SER A 320 -5.21 3.45 -1.92
C SER A 320 -5.76 2.22 -1.18
N TRP A 321 -5.53 2.11 0.13
CA TRP A 321 -6.12 1.03 0.93
C TRP A 321 -7.64 1.15 1.04
N PHE A 322 -8.15 2.33 1.41
CA PHE A 322 -9.60 2.53 1.59
C PHE A 322 -10.37 2.77 0.30
N ALA A 323 -9.68 2.81 -0.84
CA ALA A 323 -10.29 3.02 -2.14
C ALA A 323 -11.40 1.98 -2.40
N GLY A 324 -12.58 2.46 -2.81
CA GLY A 324 -13.77 1.63 -3.02
C GLY A 324 -14.47 1.15 -1.75
N SER A 325 -13.97 1.50 -0.55
CA SER A 325 -14.67 1.25 0.71
C SER A 325 -15.61 2.40 1.08
N LYS A 326 -16.38 2.23 2.16
CA LYS A 326 -17.21 3.29 2.75
C LYS A 326 -16.41 4.37 3.49
N VAL A 327 -15.14 4.12 3.81
CA VAL A 327 -14.32 4.99 4.66
C VAL A 327 -13.89 6.21 3.88
N ARG A 328 -14.22 7.40 4.37
CA ARG A 328 -13.75 8.67 3.81
C ARG A 328 -12.34 8.95 4.28
N VAL A 329 -11.44 9.26 3.36
CA VAL A 329 -10.07 9.68 3.69
C VAL A 329 -9.97 11.19 3.51
N VAL A 330 -9.80 11.90 4.61
CA VAL A 330 -9.74 13.37 4.63
C VAL A 330 -8.29 13.80 4.90
N GLY A 331 -7.74 14.60 4.00
CA GLY A 331 -6.44 15.21 4.17
C GLY A 331 -6.48 16.39 5.13
N VAL A 332 -5.39 16.62 5.85
CA VAL A 332 -5.23 17.79 6.72
C VAL A 332 -3.90 18.47 6.43
N GLU A 333 -3.96 19.74 6.00
CA GLU A 333 -2.80 20.55 5.65
C GLU A 333 -2.77 21.85 6.47
N PRO A 334 -1.60 22.36 6.86
CA PRO A 334 -1.52 23.72 7.36
C PRO A 334 -1.99 24.73 6.31
N GLU A 335 -2.70 25.78 6.71
CA GLU A 335 -3.18 26.84 5.79
C GLU A 335 -2.05 27.42 4.92
N GLY A 336 -0.87 27.61 5.50
CA GLY A 336 0.31 28.12 4.80
C GLY A 336 1.18 27.06 4.12
N SER A 337 0.75 25.79 4.03
CA SER A 337 1.49 24.70 3.35
C SER A 337 0.50 23.68 2.77
N ARG A 338 -0.21 24.08 1.71
CA ARG A 338 -1.41 23.41 1.15
C ARG A 338 -1.17 22.67 -0.18
N ALA A 339 -0.14 21.84 -0.25
CA ALA A 339 0.35 21.27 -1.50
C ALA A 339 -0.66 20.34 -2.20
N LEU A 340 -1.35 19.50 -1.45
CA LEU A 340 -2.35 18.56 -2.00
C LEU A 340 -3.63 19.29 -2.36
N GLN A 341 -4.16 20.16 -1.49
CA GLN A 341 -5.37 20.92 -1.80
C GLN A 341 -5.17 21.72 -3.10
N ALA A 342 -4.05 22.45 -3.21
CA ALA A 342 -3.78 23.24 -4.41
C ALA A 342 -3.67 22.38 -5.67
N ALA A 343 -3.13 21.16 -5.56
CA ALA A 343 -3.06 20.24 -6.69
C ALA A 343 -4.44 19.69 -7.10
N LEU A 344 -5.32 19.42 -6.13
CA LEU A 344 -6.70 19.01 -6.39
C LEU A 344 -7.49 20.14 -7.07
N ASP A 345 -7.39 21.37 -6.54
CA ASP A 345 -8.05 22.56 -7.11
C ASP A 345 -7.59 22.85 -8.54
N ALA A 346 -6.31 22.66 -8.84
CA ALA A 346 -5.70 22.91 -10.13
C ALA A 346 -5.83 21.76 -11.14
N ASN A 347 -6.41 20.61 -10.74
CA ASN A 347 -6.40 19.36 -11.51
C ASN A 347 -5.00 18.90 -11.95
N GLY A 348 -4.01 19.07 -11.08
CA GLY A 348 -2.64 18.63 -11.31
C GLY A 348 -1.65 19.28 -10.35
N PRO A 349 -0.41 18.78 -10.25
CA PRO A 349 0.59 19.32 -9.32
C PRO A 349 0.91 20.78 -9.62
N VAL A 350 0.86 21.62 -8.58
CA VAL A 350 1.24 23.04 -8.64
C VAL A 350 2.15 23.39 -7.48
N GLU A 351 2.99 24.42 -7.68
CA GLU A 351 3.85 24.93 -6.61
C GLU A 351 3.09 25.82 -5.62
N VAL A 352 3.36 25.65 -4.34
CA VAL A 352 2.85 26.46 -3.24
C VAL A 352 3.98 27.00 -2.37
N LYS A 353 3.72 28.11 -1.70
CA LYS A 353 4.58 28.60 -0.62
C LYS A 353 4.47 27.67 0.59
N VAL A 354 5.57 27.57 1.33
CA VAL A 354 5.66 26.82 2.58
C VAL A 354 5.91 27.79 3.72
N ALA A 355 4.93 27.95 4.59
CA ALA A 355 4.97 28.78 5.79
C ALA A 355 4.05 28.16 6.86
N SER A 356 4.62 27.42 7.81
CA SER A 356 3.87 26.84 8.92
C SER A 356 4.83 26.39 10.04
N VAL A 357 4.36 26.34 11.28
CA VAL A 357 5.05 25.63 12.38
C VAL A 357 5.32 24.15 12.07
N ALA A 358 4.53 23.55 11.17
CA ALA A 358 4.67 22.17 10.73
C ALA A 358 5.52 21.99 9.46
N ALA A 359 6.15 23.05 8.92
CA ALA A 359 6.91 23.01 7.67
C ALA A 359 7.98 21.90 7.63
N ASP A 360 8.59 21.58 8.77
CA ASP A 360 9.60 20.50 8.88
C ASP A 360 9.08 19.11 8.50
N SER A 361 7.77 18.88 8.61
CA SER A 361 7.13 17.56 8.41
C SER A 361 6.07 17.58 7.30
N LEU A 362 5.38 18.73 7.13
CA LEU A 362 4.29 18.92 6.19
C LEU A 362 4.60 19.98 5.10
N GLY A 363 5.79 20.58 5.08
CA GLY A 363 6.14 21.67 4.18
C GLY A 363 6.61 21.24 2.79
N ALA A 364 5.74 20.57 2.02
CA ALA A 364 6.02 20.28 0.62
C ALA A 364 5.63 21.47 -0.29
N ARG A 365 6.47 21.78 -1.28
CA ARG A 365 6.16 22.81 -2.29
C ARG A 365 5.17 22.32 -3.36
N ASN A 366 5.14 21.01 -3.62
CA ASN A 366 4.18 20.35 -4.51
C ASN A 366 4.11 18.86 -4.13
N VAL A 367 3.02 18.18 -4.51
CA VAL A 367 2.84 16.74 -4.25
C VAL A 367 3.44 15.84 -5.34
N GLY A 368 3.66 16.36 -6.54
CA GLY A 368 4.07 15.60 -7.72
C GLY A 368 2.95 14.76 -8.34
N GLN A 369 3.20 14.27 -9.56
CA GLN A 369 2.17 13.64 -10.40
C GLN A 369 1.64 12.33 -9.80
N LEU A 370 2.54 11.47 -9.32
CA LEU A 370 2.17 10.16 -8.74
C LEU A 370 1.18 10.31 -7.56
N VAL A 371 1.45 11.25 -6.67
CA VAL A 371 0.59 11.48 -5.51
C VAL A 371 -0.76 12.01 -5.97
N TYR A 372 -0.78 13.02 -6.85
CA TYR A 372 -2.01 13.56 -7.42
C TYR A 372 -2.87 12.47 -8.08
N ASP A 373 -2.28 11.63 -8.92
CA ASP A 373 -2.99 10.55 -9.61
C ASP A 373 -3.58 9.52 -8.65
N VAL A 374 -2.92 9.22 -7.54
CA VAL A 374 -3.47 8.36 -6.49
C VAL A 374 -4.62 9.05 -5.76
N THR A 375 -4.46 10.32 -5.38
CA THR A 375 -5.36 10.99 -4.44
C THR A 375 -6.61 11.60 -5.07
N LYS A 376 -6.57 12.00 -6.36
CA LYS A 376 -7.65 12.76 -7.01
C LYS A 376 -9.03 12.11 -6.94
N ASP A 377 -9.08 10.78 -6.92
CA ASP A 377 -10.32 9.99 -6.87
C ASP A 377 -10.48 9.17 -5.58
N SER A 378 -9.63 9.39 -4.57
CA SER A 378 -9.59 8.57 -3.34
C SER A 378 -9.54 9.37 -2.05
N VAL A 379 -9.18 10.66 -2.12
CA VAL A 379 -9.26 11.61 -1.02
C VAL A 379 -10.55 12.40 -1.15
N ASP A 380 -11.35 12.45 -0.08
CA ASP A 380 -12.67 13.09 -0.06
C ASP A 380 -12.56 14.62 -0.17
N HIS A 381 -11.74 15.23 0.69
CA HIS A 381 -11.32 16.63 0.61
C HIS A 381 -10.09 16.86 1.49
N VAL A 382 -9.57 18.08 1.48
CA VAL A 382 -8.49 18.53 2.37
C VAL A 382 -9.00 19.65 3.28
N ALA A 383 -8.93 19.44 4.59
CA ALA A 383 -9.18 20.45 5.60
C ALA A 383 -7.90 21.26 5.85
N LEU A 384 -8.00 22.59 5.78
CA LEU A 384 -6.89 23.49 6.12
C LEU A 384 -6.96 23.86 7.61
N VAL A 385 -5.80 23.85 8.26
CA VAL A 385 -5.69 24.16 9.69
C VAL A 385 -4.72 25.31 9.97
N PRO A 386 -5.09 26.28 10.82
CA PRO A 386 -4.16 27.32 11.24
C PRO A 386 -3.11 26.74 12.20
N ASP A 387 -1.90 27.32 12.19
CA ASP A 387 -0.80 26.89 13.05
C ASP A 387 -1.16 26.87 14.55
N ALA A 388 -2.00 27.82 14.99
CA ALA A 388 -2.48 27.87 16.37
C ALA A 388 -3.26 26.61 16.78
N ALA A 389 -4.05 26.03 15.87
CA ALA A 389 -4.77 24.79 16.11
C ALA A 389 -3.82 23.58 16.19
N ILE A 390 -2.73 23.61 15.40
CA ILE A 390 -1.69 22.58 15.46
C ILE A 390 -0.98 22.62 16.82
N THR A 391 -0.59 23.80 17.29
CA THR A 391 0.08 23.96 18.59
C THR A 391 -0.85 23.62 19.76
N GLU A 392 -2.13 23.99 19.68
CA GLU A 392 -3.13 23.58 20.68
C GLU A 392 -3.29 22.06 20.71
N ALA A 393 -3.33 21.41 19.55
CA ALA A 393 -3.37 19.95 19.47
C ALA A 393 -2.12 19.29 20.08
N GLN A 394 -0.93 19.87 19.90
CA GLN A 394 0.27 19.41 20.60
C GLN A 394 0.12 19.54 22.13
N ALA A 395 -0.42 20.67 22.61
CA ALA A 395 -0.65 20.90 24.02
C ALA A 395 -1.65 19.90 24.62
N VAL A 396 -2.77 19.63 23.93
CA VAL A 396 -3.76 18.64 24.33
C VAL A 396 -3.15 17.23 24.40
N LEU A 397 -2.40 16.82 23.37
CA LEU A 397 -1.75 15.51 23.32
C LEU A 397 -0.73 15.32 24.45
N TRP A 398 0.03 16.37 24.79
CA TRP A 398 0.93 16.33 25.93
C TRP A 398 0.21 16.36 27.28
N ARG A 399 -0.74 17.28 27.47
CA ARG A 399 -1.44 17.51 28.73
C ARG A 399 -2.26 16.29 29.15
N ASP A 400 -3.03 15.75 28.21
CA ASP A 400 -4.06 14.75 28.51
C ASP A 400 -3.56 13.31 28.30
N PHE A 401 -2.59 13.11 27.40
CA PHE A 401 -2.13 11.77 27.00
C PHE A 401 -0.64 11.53 27.20
N ARG A 402 0.13 12.56 27.61
CA ARG A 402 1.60 12.48 27.75
C ARG A 402 2.31 12.08 26.46
N LEU A 403 1.72 12.43 25.31
CA LEU A 403 2.30 12.20 24.00
C LEU A 403 3.05 13.46 23.56
N ALA A 404 4.38 13.39 23.57
CA ALA A 404 5.23 14.42 22.98
C ALA A 404 5.24 14.26 21.45
N VAL A 405 4.45 15.08 20.76
CA VAL A 405 4.24 14.97 19.31
C VAL A 405 4.82 16.17 18.57
N GLU A 406 5.29 15.94 17.35
CA GLU A 406 5.73 17.02 16.47
C GLU A 406 4.52 17.73 15.84
N PRO A 407 4.66 18.96 15.31
CA PRO A 407 3.53 19.69 14.75
C PRO A 407 2.77 18.90 13.65
N GLY A 408 3.48 18.22 12.75
CA GLY A 408 2.84 17.38 11.73
C GLY A 408 2.05 16.20 12.30
N GLY A 409 2.51 15.65 13.43
CA GLY A 409 1.82 14.60 14.17
C GLY A 409 0.54 15.08 14.85
N ALA A 410 0.42 16.38 15.13
CA ALA A 410 -0.74 16.97 15.78
C ALA A 410 -1.77 17.55 14.79
N ALA A 411 -1.38 17.80 13.53
CA ALA A 411 -2.20 18.52 12.55
C ALA A 411 -3.61 17.91 12.36
N ALA A 412 -3.71 16.58 12.24
CA ALA A 412 -5.01 15.91 12.06
C ALA A 412 -5.95 16.10 13.26
N LEU A 413 -5.43 16.11 14.49
CA LEU A 413 -6.22 16.45 15.67
C LEU A 413 -6.57 17.95 15.67
N GLY A 414 -5.65 18.81 15.24
CA GLY A 414 -5.90 20.24 15.08
C GLY A 414 -7.13 20.54 14.23
N ALA A 415 -7.34 19.78 13.14
CA ALA A 415 -8.53 19.92 12.29
C ALA A 415 -9.85 19.66 13.04
N LEU A 416 -9.86 18.67 13.94
CA LEU A 416 -11.01 18.38 14.78
C LEU A 416 -11.21 19.48 15.84
N LEU A 417 -10.14 19.91 16.50
CA LEU A 417 -10.21 20.88 17.60
C LEU A 417 -10.67 22.27 17.14
N CYS A 418 -10.20 22.74 15.98
CA CYS A 418 -10.61 24.05 15.46
C CYS A 418 -11.91 24.00 14.65
N GLY A 419 -12.47 22.81 14.42
CA GLY A 419 -13.68 22.62 13.63
C GLY A 419 -13.48 22.82 12.12
N ALA A 420 -12.24 22.75 11.61
CA ALA A 420 -11.97 22.64 10.18
C ALA A 420 -12.54 21.33 9.61
N TYR A 421 -12.52 20.27 10.41
CA TYR A 421 -13.31 19.06 10.18
C TYR A 421 -14.44 18.97 11.21
N LYS A 422 -15.68 18.80 10.73
CA LYS A 422 -16.89 18.71 11.56
C LYS A 422 -17.56 17.36 11.35
N PRO A 423 -17.35 16.38 12.23
CA PRO A 423 -17.95 15.07 12.07
C PRO A 423 -19.46 15.11 12.27
N ALA A 424 -20.16 14.16 11.64
CA ALA A 424 -21.57 13.91 11.92
C ALA A 424 -21.74 13.27 13.31
N LYS A 425 -22.95 13.39 13.87
CA LYS A 425 -23.29 12.73 15.14
C LYS A 425 -23.20 11.22 14.99
N GLY A 426 -22.46 10.56 15.89
CA GLY A 426 -22.28 9.11 15.89
C GLY A 426 -21.31 8.59 14.83
N GLU A 427 -20.66 9.48 14.08
CA GLU A 427 -19.63 9.11 13.11
C GLU A 427 -18.45 8.43 13.81
N ARG A 428 -17.95 7.32 13.26
CA ARG A 428 -16.74 6.64 13.74
C ARG A 428 -15.50 7.27 13.10
N LEU A 429 -14.86 8.15 13.84
CA LEU A 429 -13.77 9.00 13.36
C LEU A 429 -12.40 8.52 13.85
N GLY A 430 -11.54 8.16 12.92
CA GLY A 430 -10.12 7.92 13.18
C GLY A 430 -9.27 9.17 12.98
N VAL A 431 -8.46 9.54 13.95
CA VAL A 431 -7.52 10.67 13.85
C VAL A 431 -6.09 10.17 13.94
N LEU A 432 -5.27 10.48 12.92
CA LEU A 432 -3.90 10.00 12.87
C LEU A 432 -2.94 10.91 13.64
N VAL A 433 -2.16 10.32 14.55
CA VAL A 433 -1.00 10.96 15.18
C VAL A 433 0.26 10.41 14.50
N CYS A 434 0.72 11.07 13.43
CA CYS A 434 1.64 10.44 12.47
C CYS A 434 3.12 10.42 12.87
N GLY A 435 3.54 11.24 13.85
CA GLY A 435 4.95 11.39 14.23
C GLY A 435 5.19 12.15 15.55
N ALA A 436 6.37 11.95 16.13
CA ALA A 436 6.76 12.46 17.45
C ALA A 436 8.22 12.95 17.56
N ASN A 437 8.92 13.17 16.46
CA ASN A 437 10.30 13.70 16.51
C ASN A 437 10.32 15.22 16.75
N VAL A 438 9.75 15.62 17.89
CA VAL A 438 9.60 17.01 18.34
C VAL A 438 10.85 17.50 19.05
N ASP A 439 11.13 18.79 18.89
CA ASP A 439 12.07 19.50 19.76
C ASP A 439 11.40 19.76 21.12
N LEU A 440 11.91 19.12 22.17
CA LEU A 440 11.33 19.21 23.51
C LEU A 440 11.38 20.62 24.08
N ALA A 441 12.36 21.46 23.70
CA ALA A 441 12.41 22.85 24.16
C ALA A 441 11.27 23.67 23.51
N LYS A 442 10.98 23.42 22.23
CA LYS A 442 9.84 24.02 21.54
C LYS A 442 8.52 23.53 22.12
N LEU A 443 8.40 22.25 22.42
CA LEU A 443 7.19 21.70 23.04
C LEU A 443 6.97 22.29 24.43
N ALA A 444 8.01 22.38 25.26
CA ALA A 444 7.93 23.00 26.59
C ALA A 444 7.41 24.44 26.52
N ALA A 445 7.87 25.23 25.54
CA ALA A 445 7.38 26.59 25.34
C ALA A 445 5.88 26.67 24.98
N ILE A 446 5.30 25.61 24.42
CA ILE A 446 3.87 25.53 24.09
C ILE A 446 3.03 25.13 25.32
N VAL A 447 3.56 24.24 26.16
CA VAL A 447 2.76 23.55 27.20
C VAL A 447 2.93 24.10 28.61
N GLY A 448 3.87 25.03 28.83
CA GLY A 448 4.25 25.53 30.15
C GLY A 448 4.99 24.48 30.96
#